data_AF-A0A948XZJ8-F1
#
_entry.id   AF-A0A948XZJ8-F1
#
_cell.length_a   1.000
_cell.length_b   1.000
_cell.length_c   1.000
_cell.angle_alpha   90.00
_cell.angle_beta   90.00
_cell.angle_gamma   90.00
#
_symmetry.space_group_name_H-M   'P 1'
#
loop_
_entity.id
_entity.type
_entity.pdbx_description
1 polymer ?
#
loop_
_entity_poly.entity_id
_entity_poly.type
_entity_poly.pdbx_seq_one_letter_code
_entity_poly.pdbx_strand_id
1 'polypeptide(L)'
;MSKINRLRQKRPTINGIKIILENYFIGNHFVNIYQQSSFNDDRFWIAIHGSGEMRQDSNLGMGVFIDESLRLQNIARRYIAPLGDIYYLLGEDAEFFVGQCRKLEEISAKSREYIAKEIIPDLDIFCNFCHLNIIAPGNYFLGAYNTVPGKIYPFLISEKDGIALMKAKQNFSVQAIKELGWSRRASEMGIWEILQLINGLSHGGRKVYKQGDYRLINVHFDGKKIVFIVSDGGRIFSIDNLKQLGKIIYKGKDELAHIQRLGMADEVGRLLFGDKGYSLNANSVKI
;
A
#
# COMPACT_ATOMS: atom_id res chain seq x y z
N MET A 1 -16.77 24.37 -10.07
CA MET A 1 -15.73 23.39 -10.45
C MET A 1 -15.04 22.93 -9.17
N SER A 2 -15.01 21.63 -8.85
CA SER A 2 -14.44 21.14 -7.58
C SER A 2 -12.94 21.47 -7.46
N LYS A 3 -12.42 21.65 -6.23
CA LYS A 3 -10.99 21.90 -5.99
C LYS A 3 -10.09 20.82 -6.63
N ILE A 4 -10.57 19.57 -6.67
CA ILE A 4 -9.88 18.45 -7.32
C ILE A 4 -9.79 18.61 -8.84
N ASN A 5 -10.84 19.13 -9.48
CA ASN A 5 -10.79 19.40 -10.92
C ASN A 5 -9.81 20.53 -11.25
N ARG A 6 -9.64 21.53 -10.35
CA ARG A 6 -8.58 22.55 -10.50
C ARG A 6 -7.18 21.95 -10.31
N LEU A 7 -7.02 21.06 -9.32
CA LEU A 7 -5.77 20.33 -9.07
C LEU A 7 -5.32 19.52 -10.30
N ARG A 8 -6.24 18.84 -10.98
CA ARG A 8 -5.96 18.11 -12.24
C ARG A 8 -5.37 18.98 -13.34
N GLN A 9 -5.79 20.24 -13.42
CA GLN A 9 -5.32 21.17 -14.45
C GLN A 9 -3.93 21.72 -14.13
N LYS A 10 -3.56 21.85 -12.85
CA LYS A 10 -2.29 22.46 -12.41
C LYS A 10 -1.04 21.63 -12.76
N ARG A 11 -1.16 20.31 -12.99
CA ARG A 11 -0.04 19.39 -13.26
C ARG A 11 1.20 19.65 -12.36
N PRO A 12 1.04 19.64 -11.03
CA PRO A 12 2.08 20.08 -10.13
C PRO A 12 3.31 19.18 -10.20
N THR A 13 4.48 19.74 -9.89
CA THR A 13 5.74 19.01 -9.84
C THR A 13 6.37 19.09 -8.45
N ILE A 14 6.95 17.99 -7.97
CA ILE A 14 7.74 17.93 -6.74
C ILE A 14 9.11 17.38 -7.12
N ASN A 15 10.18 18.14 -6.87
CA ASN A 15 11.53 17.77 -7.27
C ASN A 15 11.63 17.37 -8.76
N GLY A 16 10.85 18.03 -9.63
CA GLY A 16 10.78 17.71 -11.06
C GLY A 16 9.86 16.53 -11.44
N ILE A 17 9.24 15.85 -10.47
CA ILE A 17 8.28 14.76 -10.72
C ILE A 17 6.88 15.33 -10.83
N LYS A 18 6.25 15.10 -11.98
CA LYS A 18 4.84 15.40 -12.17
C LYS A 18 3.99 14.52 -11.25
N ILE A 19 3.18 15.16 -10.41
CA ILE A 19 2.14 14.47 -9.65
C ILE A 19 0.98 14.19 -10.61
N ILE A 20 0.73 12.90 -10.84
CA ILE A 20 -0.42 12.43 -11.60
C ILE A 20 -1.52 12.11 -10.60
N LEU A 21 -2.47 13.03 -10.44
CA LEU A 21 -3.57 12.89 -9.48
C LEU A 21 -4.46 11.70 -9.83
N GLU A 22 -4.56 11.35 -11.10
CA GLU A 22 -5.30 10.20 -11.60
C GLU A 22 -4.81 8.89 -10.95
N ASN A 23 -3.51 8.78 -10.64
CA ASN A 23 -2.93 7.60 -10.00
C ASN A 23 -3.48 7.37 -8.58
N TYR A 24 -4.00 8.40 -7.92
CA TYR A 24 -4.63 8.28 -6.59
C TYR A 24 -6.06 7.74 -6.64
N PHE A 25 -6.60 7.45 -7.82
CA PHE A 25 -7.95 6.91 -8.01
C PHE A 25 -7.96 5.56 -8.74
N ILE A 26 -6.79 4.93 -8.93
CA ILE A 26 -6.61 3.63 -9.60
C ILE A 26 -6.40 2.53 -8.55
N GLY A 27 -6.94 1.35 -8.82
CA GLY A 27 -6.70 0.16 -7.98
C GLY A 27 -7.22 0.33 -6.55
N ASN A 28 -6.33 0.25 -5.56
CA ASN A 28 -6.65 0.47 -4.14
C ASN A 28 -6.30 1.87 -3.64
N HIS A 29 -5.85 2.79 -4.51
CA HIS A 29 -5.60 4.17 -4.13
C HIS A 29 -6.91 4.96 -3.99
N PHE A 30 -6.94 5.90 -3.05
CA PHE A 30 -8.10 6.77 -2.79
C PHE A 30 -7.72 8.05 -2.04
N VAL A 31 -8.63 9.01 -2.06
CA VAL A 31 -8.63 10.19 -1.17
C VAL A 31 -10.02 10.30 -0.54
N ASN A 32 -10.12 10.02 0.75
CA ASN A 32 -11.39 9.93 1.47
C ASN A 32 -11.39 10.81 2.71
N ILE A 33 -12.57 11.34 3.04
CA ILE A 33 -12.82 12.06 4.28
C ILE A 33 -13.58 11.13 5.24
N TYR A 34 -13.10 11.05 6.47
CA TYR A 34 -13.64 10.24 7.55
C TYR A 34 -14.00 11.12 8.75
N GLN A 35 -14.86 10.61 9.63
CA GLN A 35 -15.16 11.20 10.92
C GLN A 35 -14.77 10.22 12.02
N GLN A 36 -14.29 10.72 13.16
CA GLN A 36 -13.97 9.84 14.28
C GLN A 36 -15.26 9.31 14.94
N SER A 37 -15.27 8.02 15.27
CA SER A 37 -16.44 7.32 15.83
C SER A 37 -16.90 7.81 17.21
N SER A 38 -16.06 8.52 17.96
CA SER A 38 -16.43 9.06 19.27
C SER A 38 -17.41 10.22 19.08
N PHE A 39 -18.63 10.06 19.62
CA PHE A 39 -19.80 10.92 19.43
C PHE A 39 -19.65 12.43 19.75
N ASN A 40 -18.49 12.90 20.23
CA ASN A 40 -18.23 14.29 20.62
C ASN A 40 -17.04 14.92 19.89
N ASP A 41 -16.56 14.32 18.80
CA ASP A 41 -15.46 14.86 18.01
C ASP A 41 -15.93 15.28 16.62
N ASP A 42 -16.06 16.60 16.42
CA ASP A 42 -16.44 17.21 15.15
C ASP A 42 -15.27 17.29 14.15
N ARG A 43 -14.11 16.72 14.47
CA ARG A 43 -12.96 16.69 13.56
C ARG A 43 -13.21 15.75 12.39
N PHE A 44 -12.94 16.28 11.20
CA PHE A 44 -12.84 15.51 9.97
C PHE A 44 -11.39 15.11 9.72
N TRP A 45 -11.21 13.92 9.19
CA TRP A 45 -9.91 13.34 8.87
C TRP A 45 -9.83 13.07 7.38
N ILE A 46 -8.76 13.52 6.73
CA ILE A 46 -8.47 13.14 5.34
C ILE A 46 -7.47 12.00 5.34
N ALA A 47 -7.78 10.91 4.64
CA ALA A 47 -6.83 9.85 4.36
C ALA A 47 -6.56 9.77 2.86
N ILE A 48 -5.27 9.86 2.51
CA ILE A 48 -4.77 9.70 1.14
C ILE A 48 -3.98 8.40 1.11
N HIS A 49 -4.49 7.44 0.35
CA HIS A 49 -3.80 6.18 0.09
C HIS A 49 -3.32 6.18 -1.37
N GLY A 50 -2.01 6.15 -1.56
CA GLY A 50 -1.38 6.13 -2.87
C GLY A 50 0.09 6.52 -2.81
N SER A 51 0.77 6.44 -3.94
CA SER A 51 2.18 6.76 -4.08
C SER A 51 2.43 7.61 -5.32
N GLY A 52 3.57 8.32 -5.31
CA GLY A 52 4.20 8.74 -6.56
C GLY A 52 4.72 7.49 -7.27
N GLU A 53 4.72 7.49 -8.60
CA GLU A 53 5.18 6.34 -9.38
C GLU A 53 6.49 6.69 -10.10
N MET A 54 7.61 6.11 -9.66
CA MET A 54 8.85 6.01 -10.44
C MET A 54 8.97 4.59 -10.99
N ARG A 55 8.04 4.22 -11.87
CA ARG A 55 8.03 2.88 -12.47
C ARG A 55 9.15 2.71 -13.49
N GLN A 56 9.33 3.73 -14.33
CA GLN A 56 10.31 3.77 -15.41
C GLN A 56 11.52 4.63 -15.03
N ASP A 57 12.60 4.47 -15.80
CA ASP A 57 13.78 5.32 -15.71
C ASP A 57 13.43 6.77 -16.05
N SER A 58 14.06 7.70 -15.34
CA SER A 58 13.85 9.13 -15.56
C SER A 58 15.14 9.92 -15.33
N ASN A 59 15.07 11.23 -15.53
CA ASN A 59 16.13 12.16 -15.16
C ASN A 59 16.42 12.17 -13.65
N LEU A 60 15.54 11.62 -12.82
CA LEU A 60 15.68 11.61 -11.36
C LEU A 60 16.25 10.32 -10.80
N GLY A 61 16.32 9.27 -11.61
CA GLY A 61 16.84 8.00 -11.17
C GLY A 61 16.38 6.81 -12.00
N MET A 62 16.80 5.65 -11.52
CA MET A 62 16.38 4.36 -12.04
C MET A 62 14.97 4.03 -11.53
N GLY A 63 14.12 3.50 -12.40
CA GLY A 63 12.79 3.01 -12.01
C GLY A 63 12.88 1.80 -11.07
N VAL A 64 11.88 1.61 -10.21
CA VAL A 64 11.91 0.53 -9.20
C VAL A 64 11.17 -0.75 -9.62
N PHE A 65 10.66 -0.80 -10.85
CA PHE A 65 9.93 -1.93 -11.41
C PHE A 65 10.78 -2.63 -12.47
N ILE A 66 11.12 -3.90 -12.23
CA ILE A 66 12.05 -4.66 -13.09
C ILE A 66 11.56 -4.79 -14.53
N ASP A 67 10.25 -4.81 -14.76
CA ASP A 67 9.61 -4.89 -16.08
C ASP A 67 9.59 -3.55 -16.82
N GLU A 68 9.86 -2.44 -16.14
CA GLU A 68 9.72 -1.08 -16.69
C GLU A 68 11.00 -0.24 -16.66
N SER A 69 12.03 -0.67 -15.93
CA SER A 69 13.33 0.02 -15.83
C SER A 69 14.42 -0.76 -16.56
N LEU A 70 14.88 -0.21 -17.69
CA LEU A 70 16.00 -0.77 -18.44
C LEU A 70 17.30 -0.75 -17.62
N ARG A 71 17.53 0.34 -16.86
CA ARG A 71 18.68 0.44 -15.96
C ARG A 71 18.65 -0.66 -14.89
N LEU A 72 17.49 -0.94 -14.30
CA LEU A 72 17.34 -2.00 -13.31
C LEU A 72 17.54 -3.38 -13.94
N GLN A 73 16.99 -3.61 -15.14
CA GLN A 73 17.21 -4.86 -15.89
C GLN A 73 18.69 -5.12 -16.16
N ASN A 74 19.46 -4.07 -16.46
CA ASN A 74 20.90 -4.20 -16.78
C ASN A 74 21.76 -4.58 -15.57
N ILE A 75 21.39 -4.17 -14.36
CA ILE A 75 22.14 -4.48 -13.13
C ILE A 75 21.57 -5.70 -12.37
N ALA A 76 20.32 -6.06 -12.65
CA ALA A 76 19.68 -7.20 -12.02
C ALA A 76 20.22 -8.52 -12.57
N ARG A 77 20.52 -9.45 -11.66
CA ARG A 77 20.76 -10.84 -11.99
C ARG A 77 19.44 -11.60 -11.97
N ARG A 78 19.33 -12.62 -12.81
CA ARG A 78 18.13 -13.46 -12.92
C ARG A 78 18.44 -14.88 -12.46
N TYR A 79 17.55 -15.44 -11.65
CA TYR A 79 17.53 -16.84 -11.25
C TYR A 79 16.19 -17.46 -11.66
N ILE A 80 16.24 -18.50 -12.49
CA ILE A 80 15.03 -19.19 -12.96
C ILE A 80 14.63 -20.18 -11.85
N ALA A 81 13.58 -19.86 -11.09
CA ALA A 81 13.05 -20.75 -10.06
C ALA A 81 11.81 -21.52 -10.59
N PRO A 82 11.45 -22.67 -9.98
CA PRO A 82 10.27 -23.44 -10.40
C PRO A 82 8.94 -22.67 -10.36
N LEU A 83 8.86 -21.64 -9.52
CA LEU A 83 7.66 -20.80 -9.35
C LEU A 83 7.73 -19.47 -10.13
N GLY A 84 8.78 -19.26 -10.92
CA GLY A 84 8.99 -18.04 -11.70
C GLY A 84 10.41 -17.48 -11.56
N ASP A 85 10.71 -16.48 -12.38
CA ASP A 85 11.99 -15.79 -12.32
C ASP A 85 12.12 -14.94 -11.05
N ILE A 86 13.26 -15.05 -10.41
CA ILE A 86 13.68 -14.20 -9.31
C ILE A 86 14.77 -13.26 -9.83
N TYR A 87 14.51 -11.96 -9.75
CA TYR A 87 15.51 -10.94 -10.02
C TYR A 87 16.13 -10.48 -8.71
N TYR A 88 17.45 -10.38 -8.67
CA TYR A 88 18.18 -10.02 -7.46
C TYR A 88 19.38 -9.12 -7.78
N LEU A 89 19.75 -8.31 -6.78
CA LEU A 89 20.89 -7.40 -6.82
C LEU A 89 21.88 -7.82 -5.75
N LEU A 90 23.16 -7.53 -5.95
CA LEU A 90 24.23 -7.86 -5.01
C LEU A 90 25.16 -6.65 -4.82
N GLY A 91 25.77 -6.55 -3.64
CA GLY A 91 26.77 -5.52 -3.35
C GLY A 91 26.24 -4.09 -3.56
N GLU A 92 27.02 -3.28 -4.24
CA GLU A 92 26.74 -1.86 -4.48
C GLU A 92 25.42 -1.63 -5.25
N ASP A 93 25.05 -2.54 -6.15
CA ASP A 93 23.79 -2.43 -6.90
C ASP A 93 22.56 -2.54 -5.98
N ALA A 94 22.64 -3.41 -4.96
CA ALA A 94 21.56 -3.56 -3.98
C ALA A 94 21.44 -2.30 -3.11
N GLU A 95 22.56 -1.76 -2.63
CA GLU A 95 22.60 -0.51 -1.87
C GLU A 95 22.09 0.68 -2.69
N PHE A 96 22.49 0.77 -3.95
CA PHE A 96 22.01 1.78 -4.88
C PHE A 96 20.49 1.71 -5.06
N PHE A 97 19.94 0.50 -5.24
CA PHE A 97 18.51 0.28 -5.36
C PHE A 97 17.74 0.69 -4.10
N VAL A 98 18.24 0.35 -2.91
CA VAL A 98 17.66 0.85 -1.64
C VAL A 98 17.64 2.38 -1.61
N GLY A 99 18.71 3.03 -2.07
CA GLY A 99 18.76 4.48 -2.22
C GLY A 99 17.68 5.04 -3.15
N GLN A 100 17.39 4.37 -4.28
CA GLN A 100 16.30 4.77 -5.17
C GLN A 100 14.92 4.60 -4.52
N CYS A 101 14.69 3.49 -3.80
CA CYS A 101 13.44 3.26 -3.08
C CYS A 101 13.19 4.32 -2.00
N ARG A 102 14.22 4.74 -1.27
CA ARG A 102 14.11 5.84 -0.27
C ARG A 102 13.73 7.17 -0.92
N LYS A 103 14.32 7.51 -2.07
CA LYS A 103 13.93 8.71 -2.83
C LYS A 103 12.46 8.64 -3.22
N LEU A 104 12.00 7.50 -3.74
CA LEU A 104 10.59 7.30 -4.12
C LEU A 104 9.65 7.43 -2.92
N GLU A 105 10.04 6.92 -1.75
CA GLU A 105 9.30 7.09 -0.50
C GLU A 105 9.13 8.57 -0.14
N GLU A 106 10.21 9.36 -0.18
CA GLU A 106 10.17 10.81 0.08
C GLU A 106 9.28 11.55 -0.91
N ILE A 107 9.40 11.23 -2.20
CA ILE A 107 8.58 11.83 -3.27
C ILE A 107 7.10 11.51 -3.03
N SER A 108 6.80 10.25 -2.69
CA SER A 108 5.43 9.81 -2.42
C SER A 108 4.85 10.51 -1.20
N ALA A 109 5.64 10.67 -0.14
CA ALA A 109 5.25 11.40 1.06
C ALA A 109 4.93 12.87 0.73
N LYS A 110 5.84 13.57 0.05
CA LYS A 110 5.64 14.97 -0.37
C LYS A 110 4.45 15.13 -1.32
N SER A 111 4.22 14.16 -2.21
CA SER A 111 3.07 14.15 -3.12
C SER A 111 1.76 14.09 -2.35
N ARG A 112 1.64 13.19 -1.37
CA ARG A 112 0.45 13.12 -0.50
C ARG A 112 0.23 14.41 0.27
N GLU A 113 1.28 15.00 0.83
CA GLU A 113 1.20 16.27 1.58
C GLU A 113 0.75 17.43 0.71
N TYR A 114 1.31 17.55 -0.50
CA TYR A 114 0.91 18.56 -1.46
C TYR A 114 -0.58 18.41 -1.81
N ILE A 115 -1.03 17.19 -2.11
CA ILE A 115 -2.44 16.92 -2.43
C ILE A 115 -3.32 17.29 -1.26
N ALA A 116 -2.94 16.90 -0.04
CA ALA A 116 -3.69 17.20 1.17
C ALA A 116 -3.84 18.72 1.36
N LYS A 117 -2.75 19.48 1.28
CA LYS A 117 -2.74 20.95 1.46
C LYS A 117 -3.52 21.70 0.38
N GLU A 118 -3.51 21.21 -0.86
CA GLU A 118 -4.33 21.83 -1.91
C GLU A 118 -5.83 21.58 -1.72
N ILE A 119 -6.21 20.47 -1.09
CA ILE A 119 -7.62 20.19 -0.74
C ILE A 119 -8.01 21.02 0.49
N ILE A 120 -7.19 20.97 1.55
CA ILE A 120 -7.39 21.64 2.85
C ILE A 120 -6.10 22.41 3.20
N PRO A 121 -6.03 23.73 2.95
CA PRO A 121 -4.80 24.52 3.17
C PRO A 121 -4.26 24.45 4.60
N ASP A 122 -5.17 24.51 5.58
CA ASP A 122 -4.84 24.53 7.01
C ASP A 122 -5.16 23.17 7.64
N LEU A 123 -4.35 22.15 7.31
CA LEU A 123 -4.46 20.82 7.90
C LEU A 123 -3.22 20.47 8.73
N ASP A 124 -3.44 19.73 9.81
CA ASP A 124 -2.39 19.08 10.58
C ASP A 124 -2.15 17.65 10.07
N ILE A 125 -0.88 17.34 9.77
CA ILE A 125 -0.51 15.99 9.31
C ILE A 125 -0.33 15.11 10.55
N PHE A 126 -1.28 14.22 10.79
CA PHE A 126 -1.17 13.22 11.86
C PHE A 126 -0.09 12.18 11.57
N CYS A 127 -0.07 11.63 10.35
CA CYS A 127 0.94 10.68 9.91
C CYS A 127 1.07 10.60 8.39
N ASN A 128 2.23 10.16 7.90
CA ASN A 128 2.52 9.93 6.48
C ASN A 128 3.45 8.72 6.30
N PHE A 129 2.95 7.52 6.61
CA PHE A 129 3.77 6.30 6.61
C PHE A 129 3.81 5.60 5.25
N CYS A 130 4.95 4.96 4.97
CA CYS A 130 5.10 4.00 3.88
C CYS A 130 4.81 2.57 4.38
N HIS A 131 4.07 1.79 3.60
CA HIS A 131 3.76 0.39 3.89
C HIS A 131 4.40 -0.60 2.89
N LEU A 132 5.16 -0.05 1.94
CA LEU A 132 5.97 -0.78 0.99
C LEU A 132 7.36 -0.15 1.02
N ASN A 133 8.17 -0.55 1.98
CA ASN A 133 9.48 0.06 2.23
C ASN A 133 10.60 -0.98 2.20
N ILE A 134 11.77 -0.54 1.74
CA ILE A 134 13.02 -1.30 1.79
C ILE A 134 13.93 -0.58 2.78
N ILE A 135 14.27 -1.26 3.87
CA ILE A 135 15.06 -0.66 4.95
C ILE A 135 16.54 -0.82 4.67
N ALA A 136 16.92 -2.00 4.19
CA ALA A 136 18.28 -2.37 3.83
C ALA A 136 18.23 -3.47 2.76
N PRO A 137 19.34 -3.78 2.07
CA PRO A 137 19.38 -4.94 1.18
C PRO A 137 18.85 -6.20 1.86
N GLY A 138 17.90 -6.88 1.21
CA GLY A 138 17.25 -8.08 1.75
C GLY A 138 16.20 -7.85 2.85
N ASN A 139 16.05 -6.62 3.36
CA ASN A 139 15.11 -6.30 4.44
C ASN A 139 14.03 -5.33 3.95
N TYR A 140 12.81 -5.83 3.81
CA TYR A 140 11.68 -5.07 3.27
C TYR A 140 10.38 -5.40 3.99
N PHE A 141 9.47 -4.42 4.06
CA PHE A 141 8.08 -4.64 4.41
C PHE A 141 7.22 -4.47 3.15
N LEU A 142 6.36 -5.46 2.90
CA LEU A 142 5.41 -5.46 1.80
C LEU A 142 4.01 -5.52 2.38
N GLY A 143 3.24 -4.46 2.21
CA GLY A 143 1.89 -4.38 2.78
C GLY A 143 1.87 -4.16 4.30
N ALA A 144 2.98 -3.70 4.88
CA ALA A 144 3.16 -3.56 6.31
C ALA A 144 4.03 -2.35 6.67
N TYR A 145 3.78 -1.78 7.83
CA TYR A 145 4.59 -0.73 8.43
C TYR A 145 5.76 -1.33 9.20
N ASN A 146 6.94 -0.72 9.06
CA ASN A 146 7.98 -0.83 10.07
C ASN A 146 7.58 0.03 11.27
N THR A 147 7.27 -0.61 12.39
CA THR A 147 6.58 0.04 13.51
C THR A 147 7.49 0.37 14.69
N VAL A 148 7.19 1.48 15.36
CA VAL A 148 7.78 1.84 16.65
C VAL A 148 6.75 1.59 17.75
N PRO A 149 7.06 0.77 18.77
CA PRO A 149 6.16 0.54 19.89
C PRO A 149 5.69 1.85 20.54
N GLY A 150 4.40 1.92 20.85
CA GLY A 150 3.74 3.10 21.42
C GLY A 150 3.24 4.13 20.40
N LYS A 151 3.71 4.09 19.14
CA LYS A 151 3.25 4.99 18.07
C LYS A 151 1.94 4.48 17.45
N ILE A 152 1.11 5.40 16.98
CA ILE A 152 -0.18 5.10 16.36
C ILE A 152 -0.01 4.99 14.84
N TYR A 153 -0.56 3.93 14.26
CA TYR A 153 -0.56 3.63 12.83
C TYR A 153 -2.00 3.48 12.32
N PRO A 154 -2.32 4.01 11.13
CA PRO A 154 -3.61 3.78 10.51
C PRO A 154 -3.67 2.36 9.94
N PHE A 155 -4.68 1.59 10.31
CA PHE A 155 -4.97 0.28 9.76
C PHE A 155 -6.24 0.36 8.93
N LEU A 156 -6.13 0.18 7.60
CA LEU A 156 -7.27 0.25 6.71
C LEU A 156 -8.13 -1.01 6.88
N ILE A 157 -9.37 -0.89 7.34
CA ILE A 157 -10.28 -2.05 7.39
C ILE A 157 -10.79 -2.31 5.98
N SER A 158 -11.38 -1.28 5.37
CA SER A 158 -11.73 -1.19 3.96
C SER A 158 -11.96 0.29 3.60
N GLU A 159 -12.10 0.59 2.31
CA GLU A 159 -12.47 1.94 1.84
C GLU A 159 -13.78 2.45 2.47
N LYS A 160 -14.69 1.53 2.87
CA LYS A 160 -16.03 1.85 3.41
C LYS A 160 -16.16 1.64 4.92
N ASP A 161 -15.51 0.63 5.48
CA ASP A 161 -15.57 0.34 6.92
C ASP A 161 -14.66 1.27 7.74
N GLY A 162 -13.79 2.03 7.05
CA GLY A 162 -12.95 3.02 7.68
C GLY A 162 -11.56 2.51 8.07
N ILE A 163 -10.95 3.24 9.00
CA ILE A 163 -9.57 3.06 9.42
C ILE A 163 -9.54 2.91 10.94
N ALA A 164 -8.96 1.83 11.44
CA ALA A 164 -8.64 1.70 12.86
C ALA A 164 -7.32 2.41 13.16
N LEU A 165 -7.25 3.12 14.28
CA LEU A 165 -6.02 3.74 14.78
C LEU A 165 -5.37 2.76 15.76
N MET A 166 -4.23 2.20 15.38
CA MET A 166 -3.58 1.11 16.08
C MET A 166 -2.33 1.59 16.79
N LYS A 167 -2.30 1.51 18.12
CA LYS A 167 -1.08 1.74 18.90
C LYS A 167 -0.22 0.48 18.85
N ALA A 168 0.90 0.57 18.13
CA ALA A 168 1.80 -0.55 17.94
C ALA A 168 2.42 -1.01 19.27
N LYS A 169 2.62 -2.32 19.42
CA LYS A 169 3.41 -2.91 20.51
C LYS A 169 4.70 -3.48 19.96
N GLN A 170 5.59 -3.89 20.87
CA GLN A 170 6.65 -4.82 20.49
C GLN A 170 5.96 -6.09 20.00
N ASN A 171 6.14 -6.42 18.73
CA ASN A 171 5.44 -7.51 18.09
C ASN A 171 6.39 -8.70 17.82
N PHE A 172 5.83 -9.83 17.39
CA PHE A 172 6.51 -11.13 17.34
C PHE A 172 7.13 -11.57 18.67
N SER A 173 6.37 -11.44 19.77
CA SER A 173 6.70 -12.12 21.02
C SER A 173 6.81 -13.64 20.81
N VAL A 174 7.48 -14.33 21.73
CA VAL A 174 7.56 -15.81 21.72
C VAL A 174 6.18 -16.44 21.56
N GLN A 175 5.16 -15.91 22.23
CA GLN A 175 3.79 -16.38 22.11
C GLN A 175 3.21 -16.13 20.72
N ALA A 176 3.38 -14.93 20.16
CA ALA A 176 2.90 -14.61 18.82
C ALA A 176 3.57 -15.50 17.75
N ILE A 177 4.89 -15.72 17.83
CA ILE A 177 5.62 -16.59 16.90
C ILE A 177 5.13 -18.04 16.98
N LYS A 178 4.83 -18.53 18.19
CA LYS A 178 4.24 -19.87 18.41
C LYS A 178 2.83 -19.97 17.82
N GLU A 179 1.97 -18.98 18.07
CA GLU A 179 0.62 -18.96 17.52
C GLU A 179 0.57 -18.85 16.00
N LEU A 180 1.56 -18.20 15.39
CA LEU A 180 1.74 -18.14 13.94
C LEU A 180 2.27 -19.46 13.36
N GLY A 181 2.69 -20.41 14.20
CA GLY A 181 3.26 -21.69 13.78
C GLY A 181 4.67 -21.58 13.20
N TRP A 182 5.38 -20.48 13.47
CA TRP A 182 6.68 -20.20 12.85
C TRP A 182 7.87 -20.76 13.62
N SER A 183 7.66 -21.29 14.84
CA SER A 183 8.76 -21.58 15.76
C SER A 183 9.78 -22.58 15.21
N ARG A 184 9.31 -23.68 14.62
CA ARG A 184 10.19 -24.70 14.03
C ARG A 184 11.03 -24.11 12.89
N ARG A 185 10.37 -23.48 11.91
CA ARG A 185 11.03 -22.90 10.74
C ARG A 185 12.00 -21.78 11.11
N ALA A 186 11.62 -20.92 12.04
CA ALA A 186 12.48 -19.84 12.52
C ALA A 186 13.76 -20.37 13.18
N SER A 187 13.65 -21.47 13.93
CA SER A 187 14.81 -22.14 14.55
C SER A 187 15.69 -22.83 13.51
N GLU A 188 15.10 -23.59 12.58
CA GLU A 188 15.83 -24.26 11.48
C GLU A 188 16.57 -23.27 10.58
N MET A 189 16.03 -22.06 10.41
CA MET A 189 16.63 -20.98 9.62
C MET A 189 17.58 -20.08 10.42
N GLY A 190 17.71 -20.27 11.73
CA GLY A 190 18.57 -19.43 12.60
C GLY A 190 18.11 -17.97 12.70
N ILE A 191 16.82 -17.69 12.55
CA ILE A 191 16.24 -16.33 12.58
C ILE A 191 15.38 -16.06 13.83
N TRP A 192 15.41 -16.95 14.81
CA TRP A 192 14.55 -16.88 15.99
C TRP A 192 14.75 -15.59 16.81
N GLU A 193 16.00 -15.21 17.09
CA GLU A 193 16.26 -13.94 17.79
C GLU A 193 15.89 -12.73 16.92
N ILE A 194 16.18 -12.80 15.62
CA ILE A 194 15.90 -11.72 14.66
C ILE A 194 14.41 -11.40 14.61
N LEU A 195 13.54 -12.42 14.56
CA LEU A 195 12.08 -12.21 14.53
C LEU A 195 11.57 -11.42 15.74
N GLN A 196 12.16 -11.62 16.92
CA GLN A 196 11.76 -10.93 18.16
C GLN A 196 12.24 -9.47 18.22
N LEU A 197 13.16 -9.08 17.33
CA LEU A 197 13.66 -7.70 17.21
C LEU A 197 12.92 -6.88 16.15
N ILE A 198 12.17 -7.54 15.27
CA ILE A 198 11.45 -6.88 14.19
C ILE A 198 10.10 -6.40 14.72
N ASN A 199 9.72 -5.18 14.35
CA ASN A 199 8.39 -4.65 14.62
C ASN A 199 7.63 -4.37 13.33
N GLY A 200 6.66 -5.22 12.99
CA GLY A 200 5.79 -5.09 11.83
C GLY A 200 4.31 -5.04 12.17
N LEU A 201 3.58 -4.12 11.54
CA LEU A 201 2.11 -4.11 11.58
C LEU A 201 1.59 -4.06 10.15
N SER A 202 0.64 -4.93 9.79
CA SER A 202 -0.03 -4.83 8.50
C SER A 202 -0.68 -3.46 8.32
N HIS A 203 -0.71 -2.94 7.10
CA HIS A 203 -1.47 -1.72 6.80
C HIS A 203 -2.98 -1.99 6.65
N GLY A 204 -3.40 -3.26 6.68
CA GLY A 204 -4.78 -3.68 6.43
C GLY A 204 -5.14 -3.67 4.94
N GLY A 205 -6.39 -3.43 4.60
CA GLY A 205 -6.86 -3.28 3.23
C GLY A 205 -6.74 -4.57 2.40
N ARG A 206 -6.51 -5.72 3.05
CA ARG A 206 -6.36 -7.01 2.40
C ARG A 206 -7.63 -7.32 1.63
N LYS A 207 -7.46 -7.48 0.32
CA LYS A 207 -8.50 -7.91 -0.61
C LYS A 207 -8.33 -9.39 -0.88
N VAL A 208 -9.40 -10.14 -0.67
CA VAL A 208 -9.54 -11.47 -1.21
C VAL A 208 -10.52 -11.37 -2.36
N TYR A 209 -10.04 -11.68 -3.55
CA TYR A 209 -10.94 -11.95 -4.66
C TYR A 209 -11.58 -13.28 -4.34
N LYS A 210 -12.90 -13.30 -4.16
CA LYS A 210 -13.60 -14.57 -4.16
C LYS A 210 -13.36 -15.13 -5.56
N GLN A 211 -12.47 -16.12 -5.67
CA GLN A 211 -12.37 -16.94 -6.86
C GLN A 211 -13.79 -17.43 -7.07
N GLY A 212 -14.46 -16.86 -8.07
CA GLY A 212 -15.49 -17.62 -8.72
C GLY A 212 -14.80 -18.70 -9.52
N ASP A 213 -15.62 -19.44 -10.22
CA ASP A 213 -15.32 -20.31 -11.36
C ASP A 213 -14.61 -19.51 -12.47
N TYR A 214 -13.46 -18.90 -12.18
CA TYR A 214 -12.66 -18.15 -13.12
C TYR A 214 -11.17 -18.14 -12.79
N ARG A 215 -10.34 -18.23 -13.83
CA ARG A 215 -8.88 -18.07 -13.78
C ARG A 215 -8.50 -16.68 -14.29
N LEU A 216 -7.64 -15.99 -13.54
CA LEU A 216 -7.03 -14.73 -13.98
C LEU A 216 -5.78 -15.05 -14.78
N ILE A 217 -5.74 -14.58 -16.02
CA ILE A 217 -4.56 -14.69 -16.90
C ILE A 217 -4.04 -13.27 -17.12
N ASN A 218 -2.83 -13.00 -16.64
CA ASN A 218 -2.15 -11.74 -16.93
C ASN A 218 -1.49 -11.87 -18.30
N VAL A 219 -1.91 -11.07 -19.28
CA VAL A 219 -1.30 -11.00 -20.60
C VAL A 219 -0.74 -9.60 -20.81
N HIS A 220 0.49 -9.51 -21.29
CA HIS A 220 1.05 -8.26 -21.76
C HIS A 220 0.81 -8.19 -23.28
N PHE A 221 0.05 -7.19 -23.71
CA PHE A 221 -0.20 -6.92 -25.12
C PHE A 221 0.13 -5.46 -25.40
N ASP A 222 1.05 -5.22 -26.35
CA ASP A 222 1.50 -3.86 -26.73
C ASP A 222 1.95 -3.00 -25.54
N GLY A 223 2.77 -3.58 -24.66
CA GLY A 223 3.28 -2.90 -23.46
C GLY A 223 2.25 -2.61 -22.37
N LYS A 224 0.98 -3.03 -22.55
CA LYS A 224 -0.08 -2.89 -21.56
C LYS A 224 -0.43 -4.23 -20.93
N LYS A 225 -0.52 -4.25 -19.60
CA LYS A 225 -1.03 -5.40 -18.85
C LYS A 225 -2.55 -5.46 -18.99
N ILE A 226 -3.05 -6.48 -19.67
CA ILE A 226 -4.47 -6.80 -19.79
C ILE A 226 -4.74 -8.02 -18.92
N VAL A 227 -5.71 -7.92 -18.01
CA VAL A 227 -6.12 -9.06 -17.18
C VAL A 227 -7.30 -9.73 -17.86
N PHE A 228 -7.11 -10.98 -18.30
CA PHE A 228 -8.17 -11.80 -18.84
C PHE A 228 -8.80 -12.66 -17.74
N ILE A 229 -10.12 -12.74 -17.73
CA ILE A 229 -10.90 -13.63 -16.87
C ILE A 229 -11.41 -14.77 -17.73
N VAL A 230 -10.96 -16.00 -17.47
CA VAL A 230 -11.54 -17.20 -18.06
C VAL A 230 -12.55 -17.75 -17.08
N SER A 231 -13.84 -17.63 -17.36
CA SER A 231 -14.89 -18.27 -16.55
C SER A 231 -15.00 -19.78 -16.86
N ASP A 232 -15.55 -20.59 -15.95
CA ASP A 232 -15.69 -22.06 -16.14
C ASP A 232 -16.60 -22.43 -17.33
N GLY A 233 -17.34 -21.48 -17.90
CA GLY A 233 -18.05 -21.63 -19.16
C GLY A 233 -17.20 -21.37 -20.42
N GLY A 234 -15.87 -21.23 -20.28
CA GLY A 234 -14.94 -20.95 -21.39
C GLY A 234 -14.99 -19.52 -21.93
N ARG A 235 -15.82 -18.63 -21.37
CA ARG A 235 -15.88 -17.22 -21.79
C ARG A 235 -14.67 -16.46 -21.25
N ILE A 236 -14.02 -15.73 -22.15
CA ILE A 236 -12.88 -14.88 -21.88
C ILE A 236 -13.34 -13.41 -21.91
N PHE A 237 -13.11 -12.67 -20.83
CA PHE A 237 -13.36 -11.23 -20.75
C PHE A 237 -12.04 -10.51 -20.46
N SER A 238 -11.82 -9.34 -21.07
CA SER A 238 -10.77 -8.43 -20.63
C SER A 238 -11.34 -7.44 -19.61
N ILE A 239 -10.58 -7.20 -18.54
CA ILE A 239 -10.84 -6.11 -17.60
C ILE A 239 -9.58 -5.27 -17.46
N ASP A 240 -9.76 -3.96 -17.39
CA ASP A 240 -8.72 -2.97 -17.12
C ASP A 240 -8.65 -2.61 -15.63
N ASN A 241 -9.68 -2.96 -14.85
CA ASN A 241 -9.73 -2.71 -13.41
C ASN A 241 -10.34 -3.90 -12.64
N LEU A 242 -9.58 -4.47 -11.71
CA LEU A 242 -10.04 -5.56 -10.83
C LEU A 242 -11.29 -5.22 -9.99
N LYS A 243 -11.62 -3.93 -9.79
CA LYS A 243 -12.88 -3.50 -9.18
C LYS A 243 -14.11 -3.93 -9.99
N GLN A 244 -13.98 -4.18 -11.30
CA GLN A 244 -15.06 -4.64 -12.18
C GLN A 244 -15.50 -6.07 -11.92
N LEU A 245 -14.70 -6.87 -11.20
CA LEU A 245 -15.06 -8.25 -10.82
C LEU A 245 -16.24 -8.33 -9.84
N GLY A 246 -16.64 -7.20 -9.23
CA GLY A 246 -17.84 -7.12 -8.36
C GLY A 246 -17.80 -7.95 -7.08
N LYS A 247 -16.74 -8.72 -6.81
CA LYS A 247 -16.63 -9.69 -5.70
C LYS A 247 -15.31 -9.55 -4.93
N ILE A 248 -14.97 -8.33 -4.55
CA ILE A 248 -13.85 -8.06 -3.65
C ILE A 248 -14.36 -8.19 -2.21
N ILE A 249 -13.83 -9.15 -1.47
CA ILE A 249 -14.07 -9.29 -0.03
C ILE A 249 -12.90 -8.64 0.70
N TYR A 250 -13.17 -7.60 1.47
CA TYR A 250 -12.18 -7.05 2.38
C TYR A 250 -12.08 -7.91 3.63
N LYS A 251 -10.84 -8.24 4.00
CA LYS A 251 -10.52 -9.07 5.17
C LYS A 251 -9.96 -8.26 6.34
N GLY A 252 -10.05 -6.93 6.28
CA GLY A 252 -9.49 -6.06 7.30
C GLY A 252 -10.04 -6.29 8.71
N LYS A 253 -11.32 -6.66 8.86
CA LYS A 253 -11.89 -6.99 10.19
C LYS A 253 -11.29 -8.26 10.78
N ASP A 254 -11.17 -9.32 9.97
CA ASP A 254 -10.56 -10.59 10.38
C ASP A 254 -9.08 -10.39 10.74
N GLU A 255 -8.37 -9.58 9.94
CA GLU A 255 -6.96 -9.26 10.15
C GLU A 255 -6.74 -8.39 11.39
N LEU A 256 -7.58 -7.38 11.62
CA LEU A 256 -7.57 -6.56 12.83
C LEU A 256 -7.75 -7.42 14.09
N ALA A 257 -8.75 -8.31 14.09
CA ALA A 257 -8.98 -9.23 15.19
C ALA A 257 -7.79 -10.17 15.42
N HIS A 258 -7.13 -10.61 14.34
CA HIS A 258 -5.94 -11.45 14.43
C HIS A 258 -4.75 -10.72 15.05
N ILE A 259 -4.49 -9.47 14.62
CA ILE A 259 -3.44 -8.60 15.18
C ILE A 259 -3.64 -8.38 16.68
N GLN A 260 -4.87 -8.09 17.08
CA GLN A 260 -5.24 -7.88 18.48
C GLN A 260 -5.08 -9.17 19.30
N ARG A 261 -5.51 -10.32 18.77
CA ARG A 261 -5.34 -11.63 19.41
C ARG A 261 -3.87 -11.98 19.63
N LEU A 262 -3.01 -11.67 18.67
CA LEU A 262 -1.55 -11.85 18.80
C LEU A 262 -0.89 -10.83 19.74
N GLY A 263 -1.63 -9.85 20.25
CA GLY A 263 -1.11 -8.80 21.12
C GLY A 263 -0.14 -7.84 20.41
N MET A 264 -0.23 -7.71 19.09
CA MET A 264 0.73 -6.91 18.30
C MET A 264 0.41 -5.41 18.30
N ALA A 265 -0.84 -5.04 18.54
CA ALA A 265 -1.29 -3.65 18.66
C ALA A 265 -2.64 -3.54 19.38
N ASP A 266 -2.91 -2.38 19.95
CA ASP A 266 -4.23 -2.04 20.52
C ASP A 266 -4.95 -1.02 19.63
N GLU A 267 -6.25 -1.20 19.44
CA GLU A 267 -7.07 -0.18 18.80
C GLU A 267 -7.36 0.94 19.81
N VAL A 268 -6.97 2.17 19.47
CA VAL A 268 -7.15 3.37 20.33
C VAL A 268 -8.18 4.35 19.77
N GLY A 269 -8.71 4.07 18.58
CA GLY A 269 -9.72 4.88 17.94
C GLY A 269 -10.08 4.35 16.57
N ARG A 270 -11.15 4.89 15.99
CA ARG A 270 -11.62 4.49 14.67
C ARG A 270 -12.15 5.68 13.91
N LEU A 271 -11.71 5.80 12.65
CA LEU A 271 -12.19 6.74 11.66
C LEU A 271 -13.22 6.01 10.80
N LEU A 272 -14.47 6.46 10.83
CA LEU A 272 -15.57 5.87 10.10
C LEU A 272 -15.84 6.66 8.83
N PHE A 273 -16.19 5.93 7.79
CA PHE A 273 -16.80 6.52 6.61
C PHE A 273 -18.26 6.79 7.02
N GLY A 274 -18.56 8.00 7.53
CA GLY A 274 -19.88 8.32 8.06
C GLY A 274 -20.98 8.34 6.98
N ASP A 275 -22.23 8.64 7.37
CA ASP A 275 -23.34 8.89 6.41
C ASP A 275 -23.04 10.06 5.47
N LYS A 276 -22.12 10.95 5.87
CA LYS A 276 -21.56 12.07 5.10
C LYS A 276 -20.14 11.79 4.60
N GLY A 277 -19.66 10.55 4.60
CA GLY A 277 -18.35 10.19 4.08
C GLY A 277 -18.28 10.50 2.59
N TYR A 278 -17.41 11.43 2.21
CA TYR A 278 -17.20 11.79 0.81
C TYR A 278 -15.99 11.03 0.28
N SER A 279 -16.21 10.12 -0.66
CA SER A 279 -15.15 9.68 -1.55
C SER A 279 -14.95 10.77 -2.57
N LEU A 280 -13.74 11.31 -2.66
CA LEU A 280 -13.41 12.32 -3.64
C LEU A 280 -13.16 11.63 -5.00
N ASN A 281 -14.15 10.95 -5.56
CA ASN A 281 -14.01 10.21 -6.80
C ASN A 281 -13.83 11.15 -7.99
N ALA A 282 -13.20 10.62 -9.04
CA ALA A 282 -12.87 11.32 -10.27
C ALA A 282 -14.00 12.11 -10.95
N ASN A 283 -15.26 11.74 -10.69
CA ASN A 283 -16.43 12.26 -11.40
C ASN A 283 -17.50 12.89 -10.49
N SER A 284 -17.29 12.95 -9.16
CA SER A 284 -18.35 13.39 -8.26
C SER A 284 -17.79 14.04 -7.01
N VAL A 285 -17.60 15.35 -7.07
CA VAL A 285 -17.53 16.19 -5.87
C VAL A 285 -18.50 17.34 -6.07
N LYS A 286 -19.71 17.20 -5.52
CA LYS A 286 -20.50 18.36 -5.08
C LYS A 286 -20.16 18.53 -3.60
N ILE A 287 -19.39 19.58 -3.30
CA ILE A 287 -19.34 20.16 -1.96
C ILE A 287 -20.58 21.02 -1.84
#